data_AF-A0A1F4X6A2-F1
#
_entry.id   AF-A0A1F4X6A2-F1
#
_cell.length_a   1.000
_cell.length_b   1.000
_cell.length_c   1.000
_cell.angle_alpha   90.00
_cell.angle_beta   90.00
_cell.angle_gamma   90.00
#
_symmetry.space_group_name_H-M   'P 1'
#
loop_
_entity.id
_entity.type
_entity.pdbx_description
1 polymer ?
#
loop_
_entity_poly.entity_id
_entity_poly.type
_entity_poly.pdbx_seq_one_letter_code
_entity_poly.pdbx_strand_id
1 'polypeptide(L)' 'MVKTFCDICGMEITNKNFSHPDLTFIIYKDPITNKQLSIKIITGNGKYFNQGRFCKYCIIDTVVSADDRTKEAK' A
#
# COMPACT_ATOMS: atom_id res chain seq x y z
N MET A 1 -4.61 -14.04 21.62
CA MET A 1 -4.16 -13.01 20.65
C MET A 1 -5.29 -12.78 19.66
N VAL A 2 -5.76 -11.55 19.48
CA VAL A 2 -6.85 -11.24 18.54
C VAL A 2 -6.28 -11.22 17.12
N LYS A 3 -6.80 -12.07 16.23
CA LYS A 3 -6.43 -12.05 14.82
C LYS A 3 -7.09 -10.86 14.13
N THR A 4 -6.35 -10.24 13.23
CA THR A 4 -6.85 -9.15 12.39
C THR A 4 -6.85 -9.61 10.94
N PHE A 5 -7.88 -9.26 10.18
CA PHE A 5 -7.99 -9.62 8.77
C PHE A 5 -8.10 -8.36 7.92
N CYS A 6 -7.65 -8.46 6.66
CA CYS A 6 -7.78 -7.40 5.68
C CYS A 6 -9.23 -7.30 5.20
N ASP A 7 -9.81 -6.11 5.22
CA ASP A 7 -11.19 -5.86 4.80
C ASP A 7 -11.38 -6.01 3.27
N ILE A 8 -10.30 -5.99 2.49
CA ILE A 8 -10.34 -6.15 1.02
C ILE A 8 -10.20 -7.63 0.61
N CYS A 9 -9.17 -8.32 1.09
CA CYS A 9 -8.82 -9.66 0.61
C CYS A 9 -9.11 -10.79 1.62
N GLY A 10 -9.56 -10.47 2.83
CA GLY A 10 -9.85 -11.44 3.89
C GLY A 10 -8.63 -12.15 4.49
N MET A 11 -7.40 -11.88 4.01
CA MET A 11 -6.18 -12.49 4.54
C MET A 11 -5.83 -11.95 5.94
N GLU A 12 -5.26 -12.81 6.78
CA GLU A 12 -4.75 -12.43 8.10
C GLU A 12 -3.65 -11.35 7.98
N ILE A 13 -3.80 -10.27 8.73
CA ILE A 13 -2.78 -9.23 8.88
C ILE A 13 -1.77 -9.70 9.94
N THR A 14 -0.58 -10.00 9.45
CA THR A 14 0.62 -10.40 10.18
C THR A 14 1.67 -9.29 10.09
N ASN A 15 2.76 -9.39 10.85
CA ASN A 15 3.88 -8.46 10.74
C ASN A 15 4.47 -8.36 9.31
N LYS A 16 4.29 -9.39 8.47
CA LYS A 16 4.80 -9.41 7.09
C LYS A 16 4.00 -8.50 6.15
N ASN A 17 2.69 -8.38 6.36
CA ASN A 17 1.77 -7.62 5.49
C ASN A 17 1.06 -6.47 6.22
N PHE A 18 1.47 -6.17 7.45
CA PHE A 18 1.02 -4.99 8.19
C PHE A 18 1.42 -3.71 7.46
N SER A 19 0.48 -2.79 7.28
CA SER A 19 0.76 -1.43 6.83
C SER A 19 1.05 -0.56 8.05
N HIS A 20 2.30 -0.15 8.24
CA HIS A 20 2.65 0.87 9.24
C HIS A 20 1.86 2.17 8.94
N PRO A 21 1.61 3.06 9.92
CA PRO A 21 0.94 4.35 9.71
C PRO A 21 1.58 5.26 8.64
N ASP A 22 2.80 4.96 8.21
CA ASP A 22 3.58 5.63 7.16
C ASP A 22 4.10 4.61 6.12
N LEU A 23 3.21 4.00 5.35
CA LEU A 23 3.63 3.06 4.30
C LEU A 23 4.29 3.83 3.15
N THR A 24 5.57 3.55 2.87
CA THR A 24 6.30 4.13 1.74
C THR A 24 6.73 3.03 0.77
N PHE A 25 6.50 3.22 -0.53
CA PHE A 25 6.95 2.29 -1.56
C PHE A 25 7.24 2.99 -2.88
N ILE A 26 8.06 2.36 -3.72
CA ILE A 26 8.44 2.85 -5.04
C ILE A 26 7.41 2.33 -6.05
N ILE A 27 6.79 3.23 -6.81
CA ILE A 27 5.85 2.87 -7.89
C ILE A 27 6.51 2.87 -9.26
N TYR A 28 7.63 3.58 -9.41
CA TYR A 28 8.38 3.62 -10.65
C TYR A 28 9.85 3.89 -10.38
N LYS A 29 10.72 3.19 -11.11
CA LYS A 29 12.15 3.43 -11.15
C LYS A 29 12.59 3.45 -12.61
N ASP A 30 13.12 4.58 -13.04
CA ASP A 30 13.71 4.75 -14.36
C ASP A 30 15.03 3.95 -14.42
N PRO A 31 15.16 2.98 -15.34
CA PRO A 31 16.37 2.17 -15.45
C PRO A 31 17.57 2.94 -16.04
N ILE A 32 17.32 4.01 -16.80
CA ILE A 32 18.35 4.81 -17.48
C ILE A 32 18.84 5.91 -16.56
N THR A 33 17.92 6.69 -15.99
CA THR A 33 18.28 7.87 -15.18
C THR A 33 18.38 7.57 -13.69
N ASN A 34 18.02 6.36 -13.24
CA ASN A 34 17.91 5.96 -11.83
C ASN A 34 16.97 6.84 -10.99
N LYS A 35 16.15 7.68 -11.61
CA LYS A 35 15.12 8.47 -10.94
C LYS A 35 14.03 7.54 -10.41
N GLN A 36 13.48 7.88 -9.26
CA GLN A 36 12.51 7.05 -8.56
C GLN A 36 11.30 7.90 -8.21
N LEU A 37 10.11 7.35 -8.41
CA LEU A 37 8.88 7.90 -7.87
C LEU A 37 8.44 7.02 -6.70
N SER A 38 8.43 7.59 -5.51
CA SER A 38 7.93 6.97 -4.29
C SER A 38 6.60 7.58 -3.88
N ILE A 39 5.72 6.74 -3.34
CA ILE A 39 4.48 7.16 -2.71
C ILE A 39 4.62 6.91 -1.21
N LYS A 40 4.26 7.92 -0.42
CA LYS A 40 4.08 7.82 1.02
C LYS A 40 2.59 7.91 1.33
N ILE A 41 2.07 6.86 1.96
CA ILE A 41 0.70 6.80 2.45
C ILE A 41 0.73 7.12 3.93
N ILE A 42 0.05 8.20 4.29
CA ILE A 42 -0.09 8.65 5.67
C ILE A 42 -1.50 8.31 6.10
N THR A 43 -1.61 7.50 7.15
CA THR A 43 -2.92 7.23 7.76
C THR A 43 -3.42 8.48 8.47
N GLY A 44 -4.55 9.02 8.00
CA GLY A 44 -5.23 10.10 8.69
C GLY A 44 -5.79 9.56 10.00
N ASN A 45 -5.12 9.83 11.13
CA ASN A 45 -5.66 9.56 12.46
C ASN A 45 -6.83 10.51 12.76
N GLY A 46 -7.93 10.31 12.07
CA GLY A 46 -9.22 10.88 12.42
C GLY A 46 -9.84 10.03 13.52
N LYS A 47 -10.40 10.70 14.53
CA LYS A 47 -11.09 10.18 15.73
C LYS A 47 -12.33 9.32 15.43
N TYR A 48 -12.30 8.49 14.39
CA TYR A 48 -13.41 7.73 13.88
C TYR A 48 -13.17 6.24 14.11
N PHE A 49 -14.18 5.57 14.65
CA PHE A 49 -14.13 4.15 15.06
C PHE A 49 -14.20 3.16 13.89
N ASN A 50 -14.13 3.66 12.65
CA ASN A 50 -14.39 2.93 11.41
C ASN A 50 -13.12 2.87 10.53
N GLN A 51 -11.94 2.88 11.15
CA GLN A 51 -10.70 2.76 10.39
C GLN A 51 -10.65 1.37 9.75
N GLY A 52 -10.76 1.32 8.42
CA GLY A 52 -10.62 0.09 7.66
C GLY A 52 -9.25 -0.55 7.91
N ARG A 53 -9.22 -1.87 8.02
CA ARG A 53 -8.01 -2.65 8.23
C ARG A 53 -7.55 -3.20 6.91
N PHE A 54 -6.50 -2.60 6.36
CA PHE A 54 -5.96 -2.98 5.06
C PHE A 54 -4.57 -3.56 5.21
N CYS A 55 -4.29 -4.67 4.51
CA CYS A 55 -2.92 -5.15 4.42
C CYS A 55 -2.13 -4.30 3.42
N LYS A 56 -0.82 -4.17 3.62
CA LYS A 56 0.06 -3.35 2.79
C LYS A 56 -0.01 -3.71 1.29
N TYR A 57 -0.26 -4.99 0.98
CA TYR A 57 -0.33 -5.46 -0.41
C TYR A 57 -1.58 -4.94 -1.11
N CYS A 58 -2.76 -5.04 -0.49
CA CYS A 58 -3.98 -4.47 -1.07
C CYS A 58 -3.88 -2.96 -1.29
N ILE A 59 -3.19 -2.24 -0.39
CA ILE A 59 -2.93 -0.81 -0.55
C ILE A 59 -2.02 -0.57 -1.78
N ILE A 60 -0.91 -1.30 -1.88
CA ILE A 60 0.02 -1.20 -3.02
C ILE A 60 -0.70 -1.53 -4.33
N ASP A 61 -1.45 -2.64 -4.37
CA ASP A 61 -2.19 -3.08 -5.55
C ASP A 61 -3.21 -2.03 -6.00
N THR A 62 -3.93 -1.41 -5.05
CA THR A 62 -4.87 -0.32 -5.34
C THR A 62 -4.15 0.85 -5.99
N VAL A 63 -3.04 1.32 -5.40
CA VAL A 63 -2.27 2.44 -5.94
C VAL A 63 -1.68 2.10 -7.31
N VAL A 64 -1.12 0.91 -7.48
CA VAL A 64 -0.58 0.44 -8.76
C VAL A 64 -1.68 0.29 -9.81
N SER A 65 -2.90 -0.10 -9.43
CA SER A 65 -4.03 -0.21 -10.35
C SER A 65 -4.59 1.16 -10.76
N ALA A 66 -4.54 2.14 -9.87
CA ALA A 66 -4.94 3.52 -10.14
C ALA A 66 -3.91 4.30 -10.97
N ASP A 67 -2.66 3.82 -10.99
CA ASP A 67 -1.59 4.35 -11.81
C ASP A 67 -1.83 4.04 -13.30
N ASP A 68 -2.29 5.06 -14.03
CA ASP A 68 -2.71 5.03 -15.43
C ASP A 68 -1.58 5.31 -16.43
N ARG A 69 -0.37 5.60 -15.93
CA ARG A 69 0.81 5.80 -16.77
C ARG A 69 1.10 4.53 -17.58
N THR A 70 1.62 4.71 -18.80
CA THR A 70 2.04 3.60 -19.66
C THR A 70 3.10 2.78 -18.93
N LYS A 71 2.70 1.60 -18.46
CA LYS A 71 3.63 0.62 -17.90
C LYS A 71 4.32 0.00 -19.11
N GLU A 72 5.49 0.52 -19.48
CA GLU A 72 6.29 -0.13 -20.51
C GLU A 72 6.47 -1.59 -20.12
N ALA A 73 6.06 -2.49 -21.03
CA ALA A 73 6.29 -3.91 -20.88
C ALA A 73 7.79 -4.11 -20.73
N LYS A 74 8.20 -4.71 -19.60
CA LYS A 74 9.60 -5.11 -19.37
C LYS A 74 10.10 -6.02 -20.47
#